data_AF-A0A974PVB4-F1
#
_entry.id   AF-A0A974PVB4-F1
#
_cell.length_a   1.000
_cell.length_b   1.000
_cell.length_c   1.000
_cell.angle_alpha   90.00
_cell.angle_beta   90.00
_cell.angle_gamma   90.00
#
_symmetry.space_group_name_H-M   'P 1'
#
loop_
_entity.id
_entity.type
_entity.pdbx_description
1 polymer ?
#
loop_
_entity_poly.entity_id
_entity_poly.type
_entity_poly.pdbx_seq_one_letter_code
_entity_poly.pdbx_strand_id
1 'polypeptide(L)'
;MTTPEALPAAHGLPTRPAWPFPTLTPMKYGKILADPAWQYTMRSAKGYEKSPEKHYRTMPLPEMMQLPVSHLATDDCLLVMWSTWPHLNQAMRLMDVWGFKYKTGGAWVKRTKYGKACFGTGYIFRSSTEPFLVGTIGKPTIYVKNQRNLIETEDWIETDDYSLIESHIDYLRREHSRKPPQMHKILERMRPEHFGAELFATEVISGYDAWGDQIGKFDDPFKSLKKVRDNDDETGKAGRVDRGRRMGAGGGGSNRPGRRRAAGTDGAGQVGGLPIE
;
A
#
# COMPACT_ATOMS: atom_id res chain seq x y z
N MET A 1 -28.70 -63.24 29.91
CA MET A 1 -29.03 -61.89 29.43
C MET A 1 -28.04 -60.93 30.07
N THR A 2 -26.92 -60.67 29.40
CA THR A 2 -25.86 -59.75 29.84
C THR A 2 -26.19 -58.35 29.33
N THR A 3 -26.24 -57.39 30.24
CA THR A 3 -26.47 -55.96 29.98
C THR A 3 -25.37 -55.41 29.06
N PRO A 4 -25.67 -54.54 28.07
CA PRO A 4 -24.62 -53.91 27.28
C PRO A 4 -23.87 -52.90 28.14
N GLU A 5 -22.54 -53.01 28.15
CA GLU A 5 -21.62 -52.06 28.75
C GLU A 5 -21.74 -50.70 28.05
N ALA A 6 -21.97 -49.64 28.82
CA ALA A 6 -22.13 -48.29 28.30
C ALA A 6 -20.79 -47.79 27.73
N LEU A 7 -20.81 -47.29 26.50
CA LEU A 7 -19.65 -46.65 25.86
C LEU A 7 -19.15 -45.50 26.75
N PRO A 8 -17.83 -45.39 26.99
CA PRO A 8 -17.28 -44.30 27.79
C PRO A 8 -17.56 -42.95 27.14
N ALA A 9 -17.91 -41.97 27.96
CA ALA A 9 -18.17 -40.59 27.53
C ALA A 9 -16.99 -40.07 26.69
N ALA A 10 -17.30 -39.48 25.54
CA ALA A 10 -16.33 -38.90 24.62
C ALA A 10 -15.49 -37.85 25.34
N HIS A 11 -14.25 -38.20 25.69
CA HIS A 11 -13.23 -37.24 26.10
C HIS A 11 -13.07 -36.20 24.97
N GLY A 12 -13.07 -34.93 25.36
CA GLY A 12 -13.30 -33.77 24.51
C GLY A 12 -12.63 -33.84 23.15
N LEU A 13 -13.47 -33.88 22.11
CA LEU A 13 -13.03 -33.58 20.75
C LEU A 13 -12.28 -32.24 20.78
N PRO A 14 -11.08 -32.13 20.16
CA PRO A 14 -10.37 -30.87 20.10
C PRO A 14 -11.31 -29.82 19.51
N THR A 15 -11.55 -28.74 20.25
CA THR A 15 -12.35 -27.63 19.76
C THR A 15 -11.67 -27.09 18.52
N ARG A 16 -12.36 -27.15 17.38
CA ARG A 16 -11.86 -26.54 16.14
C ARG A 16 -11.54 -25.07 16.48
N PRO A 17 -10.33 -24.57 16.17
CA PRO A 17 -10.00 -23.18 16.42
C PRO A 17 -11.07 -22.30 15.77
N ALA A 18 -11.50 -21.27 16.51
CA ALA A 18 -12.51 -20.35 16.04
C ALA A 18 -12.09 -19.76 14.68
N TRP A 19 -13.06 -19.60 13.78
CA TRP A 19 -12.84 -19.01 12.48
C TRP A 19 -12.24 -17.59 12.63
N PRO A 20 -11.04 -17.31 12.09
CA PRO A 20 -10.33 -16.06 12.38
C PRO A 20 -10.86 -14.86 11.60
N PHE A 21 -11.78 -15.06 10.66
CA PHE A 21 -12.33 -14.00 9.81
C PHE A 21 -13.81 -13.74 10.12
N PRO A 22 -14.15 -13.13 11.27
CA PRO A 22 -15.55 -12.98 11.72
C PRO A 22 -16.43 -12.21 10.73
N THR A 23 -15.84 -11.36 9.89
CA THR A 23 -16.53 -10.56 8.88
C THR A 23 -16.57 -11.22 7.49
N LEU A 24 -15.86 -12.34 7.30
CA LEU A 24 -15.75 -13.00 6.00
C LEU A 24 -16.44 -14.37 6.00
N THR A 25 -17.02 -14.70 4.85
CA THR A 25 -17.73 -15.96 4.64
C THR A 25 -16.79 -16.98 3.99
N PRO A 26 -16.64 -18.20 4.56
CA PRO A 26 -15.89 -19.27 3.89
C PRO A 26 -16.42 -19.58 2.48
N MET A 27 -15.52 -19.97 1.58
CA MET A 27 -15.81 -20.46 0.23
C MET A 27 -16.64 -19.52 -0.67
N LYS A 28 -16.56 -18.20 -0.45
CA LYS A 28 -17.41 -17.20 -1.13
C LYS A 28 -16.70 -16.44 -2.25
N TYR A 29 -15.40 -16.22 -2.16
CA TYR A 29 -14.75 -15.15 -2.91
C TYR A 29 -14.01 -15.64 -4.15
N GLY A 30 -14.36 -15.07 -5.31
CA GLY A 30 -13.63 -15.32 -6.56
C GLY A 30 -12.41 -14.41 -6.75
N LYS A 31 -12.26 -13.37 -5.92
CA LYS A 31 -11.08 -12.52 -5.92
C LYS A 31 -10.74 -12.08 -4.49
N ILE A 32 -9.46 -12.08 -4.16
CA ILE A 32 -8.96 -11.65 -2.85
C ILE A 32 -7.86 -10.61 -3.08
N LEU A 33 -7.95 -9.49 -2.37
CA LEU A 33 -6.87 -8.53 -2.24
C LEU A 33 -6.30 -8.65 -0.82
N ALA A 34 -4.97 -8.70 -0.67
CA ALA A 34 -4.32 -8.75 0.63
C ALA A 34 -3.20 -7.73 0.72
N ASP A 35 -3.11 -7.00 1.84
CA ASP A 35 -1.97 -6.15 2.20
C ASP A 35 -1.37 -6.59 3.55
N PRO A 36 -0.64 -7.73 3.59
CA PRO A 36 -0.21 -8.31 4.87
C PRO A 36 0.59 -7.33 5.72
N ALA A 37 0.30 -7.30 7.02
CA ALA A 37 0.90 -6.37 7.96
C ALA A 37 2.32 -6.81 8.38
N TRP A 38 3.26 -6.81 7.45
CA TRP A 38 4.61 -7.36 7.64
C TRP A 38 5.33 -6.81 8.88
N GLN A 39 5.75 -7.70 9.78
CA GLN A 39 6.67 -7.35 10.86
C GLN A 39 8.11 -7.26 10.36
N TYR A 40 8.78 -6.14 10.62
CA TYR A 40 10.17 -5.91 10.29
C TYR A 40 11.10 -6.28 11.43
N THR A 41 12.19 -6.98 11.09
CA THR A 41 13.35 -7.11 11.99
C THR A 41 14.38 -6.04 11.61
N MET A 42 14.59 -5.06 12.48
CA MET A 42 15.49 -3.93 12.21
C MET A 42 16.92 -4.23 12.68
N ARG A 43 17.91 -3.66 11.98
CA ARG A 43 19.34 -3.82 12.31
C ARG A 43 19.80 -3.01 13.54
N SER A 44 18.96 -2.11 14.05
CA SER A 44 19.27 -1.27 15.21
C SER A 44 17.99 -0.76 15.87
N ALA A 45 18.09 -0.37 17.16
CA ALA A 45 17.01 0.28 17.90
C ALA A 45 16.46 1.52 17.16
N LYS A 46 17.36 2.36 16.62
CA LYS A 46 16.99 3.53 15.81
C LYS A 46 16.25 3.16 14.52
N GLY A 47 16.47 1.96 13.98
CA GLY A 47 15.72 1.46 12.82
C GLY A 47 14.23 1.30 13.11
N TYR A 48 13.87 0.92 14.33
CA TYR A 48 12.48 0.84 14.76
C TYR A 48 11.79 2.22 14.78
N GLU A 49 12.54 3.31 14.78
CA GLU A 49 11.95 4.65 14.68
C GLU A 49 11.31 4.96 13.33
N LYS A 50 11.70 4.24 12.28
CA LYS A 50 11.18 4.39 10.91
C LYS A 50 10.39 3.16 10.47
N SER A 51 10.05 2.29 11.42
CA SER A 51 9.41 1.01 11.16
C SER A 51 7.88 1.14 11.14
N PRO A 52 7.17 0.34 10.32
CA PRO A 52 5.71 0.37 10.28
C PRO A 52 5.04 0.07 11.62
N GLU A 53 5.71 -0.64 12.53
CA GLU A 53 5.28 -0.95 13.90
C GLU A 53 4.92 0.29 14.72
N LYS A 54 5.45 1.48 14.36
CA LYS A 54 5.07 2.74 15.00
C LYS A 54 3.72 3.29 14.54
N HIS A 55 3.21 2.81 13.41
CA HIS A 55 2.03 3.35 12.74
C HIS A 55 0.83 2.40 12.81
N TYR A 56 1.07 1.09 12.90
CA TYR A 56 0.04 0.07 13.01
C TYR A 56 0.58 -1.23 13.60
N ARG A 57 -0.31 -2.08 14.13
CA ARG A 57 0.05 -3.42 14.59
C ARG A 57 0.51 -4.26 13.41
N THR A 58 1.71 -4.82 13.49
CA THR A 58 2.22 -5.79 12.52
C THR A 58 1.96 -7.21 12.99
N MET A 59 2.01 -8.16 12.06
CA MET A 59 1.81 -9.59 12.28
C MET A 59 3.08 -10.35 11.89
N PRO A 60 3.66 -11.18 12.77
CA PRO A 60 4.78 -12.05 12.44
C PRO A 60 4.41 -13.04 11.33
N LEU A 61 5.37 -13.38 10.47
CA LEU A 61 5.16 -14.33 9.37
C LEU A 61 4.56 -15.68 9.81
N PRO A 62 5.00 -16.32 10.91
CA PRO A 62 4.41 -17.59 11.36
C PRO A 62 2.93 -17.48 11.77
N GLU A 63 2.48 -16.31 12.22
CA GLU A 63 1.08 -16.06 12.56
C GLU A 63 0.26 -15.85 11.29
N MET A 64 0.77 -15.06 10.33
CA MET A 64 0.13 -14.89 9.01
C MET A 64 -0.03 -16.23 8.27
N MET A 65 0.95 -17.13 8.38
CA MET A 65 0.91 -18.47 7.77
C MET A 65 -0.19 -19.37 8.33
N GLN A 66 -0.69 -19.10 9.54
CA GLN A 66 -1.78 -19.88 10.15
C GLN A 66 -3.16 -19.44 9.68
N LEU A 67 -3.26 -18.30 8.99
CA LEU A 67 -4.52 -17.81 8.46
C LEU A 67 -5.03 -18.74 7.35
N PRO A 68 -6.27 -19.28 7.46
CA PRO A 68 -6.82 -20.24 6.51
C PRO A 68 -7.40 -19.51 5.27
N VAL A 69 -6.56 -18.74 4.57
CA VAL A 69 -7.01 -17.87 3.46
C VAL A 69 -7.58 -18.67 2.28
N SER A 70 -7.06 -19.88 2.01
CA SER A 70 -7.66 -20.77 1.00
C SER A 70 -9.12 -21.11 1.29
N HIS A 71 -9.54 -21.15 2.55
CA HIS A 71 -10.93 -21.45 2.93
C HIS A 71 -11.90 -20.29 2.66
N LEU A 72 -11.41 -19.13 2.24
CA LEU A 72 -12.23 -18.00 1.76
C LEU A 72 -12.56 -18.13 0.27
N ALA A 73 -11.68 -18.78 -0.49
CA ALA A 73 -11.73 -18.83 -1.94
C ALA A 73 -12.82 -19.78 -2.45
N THR A 74 -13.45 -19.42 -3.57
CA THR A 74 -14.13 -20.40 -4.43
C THR A 74 -13.11 -21.31 -5.14
N ASP A 75 -13.57 -22.34 -5.84
CA ASP A 75 -12.72 -23.28 -6.60
C ASP A 75 -11.80 -22.59 -7.62
N ASP A 76 -12.24 -21.44 -8.13
CA ASP A 76 -11.50 -20.59 -9.07
C ASP A 76 -11.36 -19.18 -8.49
N CYS A 77 -10.19 -18.88 -7.90
CA CYS A 77 -9.95 -17.64 -7.19
C CYS A 77 -8.66 -16.95 -7.63
N LEU A 78 -8.71 -15.62 -7.75
CA LEU A 78 -7.57 -14.76 -8.03
C LEU A 78 -7.12 -14.07 -6.74
N LEU A 79 -5.87 -14.22 -6.35
CA LEU A 79 -5.25 -13.45 -5.27
C LEU A 79 -4.33 -12.39 -5.85
N VAL A 80 -4.50 -11.14 -5.39
CA VAL A 80 -3.46 -10.12 -5.47
C VAL A 80 -2.99 -9.80 -4.06
N MET A 81 -1.68 -9.90 -3.85
CA MET A 81 -1.07 -9.66 -2.55
C MET A 81 0.04 -8.62 -2.64
N TRP A 82 -0.11 -7.52 -1.90
CA TRP A 82 0.94 -6.52 -1.75
C TRP A 82 2.11 -7.08 -0.93
N SER A 83 3.30 -6.58 -1.22
CA SER A 83 4.50 -6.85 -0.44
C SER A 83 5.37 -5.60 -0.39
N THR A 84 6.45 -5.67 0.38
CA THR A 84 7.59 -4.78 0.22
C THR A 84 8.78 -5.54 -0.34
N TRP A 85 9.75 -4.85 -0.93
CA TRP A 85 10.95 -5.48 -1.49
C TRP A 85 11.71 -6.36 -0.47
N PRO A 86 11.90 -5.93 0.80
CA PRO A 86 12.53 -6.78 1.82
C PRO A 86 11.75 -8.05 2.17
N HIS A 87 10.44 -8.07 1.96
CA HIS A 87 9.57 -9.21 2.29
C HIS A 87 9.20 -10.07 1.08
N LEU A 88 9.74 -9.79 -0.11
CA LEU A 88 9.32 -10.46 -1.33
C LEU A 88 9.44 -12.00 -1.24
N ASN A 89 10.54 -12.50 -0.67
CA ASN A 89 10.73 -13.93 -0.44
C ASN A 89 9.71 -14.52 0.56
N GLN A 90 9.38 -13.77 1.62
CA GLN A 90 8.37 -14.18 2.60
C GLN A 90 6.96 -14.16 2.00
N ALA A 91 6.65 -13.17 1.17
CA ALA A 91 5.37 -13.04 0.47
C ALA A 91 5.16 -14.20 -0.51
N MET A 92 6.19 -14.60 -1.26
CA MET A 92 6.10 -15.78 -2.12
C MET A 92 5.78 -17.04 -1.32
N ARG A 93 6.43 -17.23 -0.16
CA ARG A 93 6.16 -18.38 0.72
C ARG A 93 4.77 -18.30 1.35
N LEU A 94 4.33 -17.11 1.76
CA LEU A 94 3.01 -16.91 2.35
C LEU A 94 1.90 -17.23 1.34
N MET A 95 2.06 -16.80 0.08
CA MET A 95 1.14 -17.12 -1.00
C MET A 95 0.98 -18.64 -1.19
N ASP A 96 2.09 -19.36 -1.18
CA ASP A 96 2.12 -20.82 -1.32
C ASP A 96 1.43 -21.51 -0.12
N VAL A 97 1.74 -21.09 1.11
CA VAL A 97 1.10 -21.62 2.34
C VAL A 97 -0.41 -21.35 2.37
N TRP A 98 -0.85 -20.20 1.86
CA TRP A 98 -2.27 -19.88 1.69
C TRP A 98 -2.94 -20.64 0.55
N GLY A 99 -2.23 -21.53 -0.15
CA GLY A 99 -2.76 -22.41 -1.19
C GLY A 99 -2.84 -21.77 -2.58
N PHE A 100 -2.28 -20.57 -2.78
CA PHE A 100 -2.31 -19.89 -4.08
C PHE A 100 -1.04 -20.18 -4.87
N LYS A 101 -1.19 -20.66 -6.11
CA LYS A 101 -0.06 -20.83 -7.02
C LYS A 101 0.31 -19.49 -7.64
N TYR A 102 1.54 -19.02 -7.39
CA TYR A 102 2.08 -17.82 -8.03
C TYR A 102 2.02 -17.89 -9.57
N LYS A 103 1.69 -16.77 -10.21
CA LYS A 103 1.60 -16.63 -11.67
C LYS A 103 2.48 -15.51 -12.21
N THR A 104 2.38 -14.33 -11.62
CA THR A 104 3.06 -13.12 -12.07
C THR A 104 3.07 -12.08 -10.96
N GLY A 105 3.71 -10.94 -11.18
CA GLY A 105 3.69 -9.81 -10.28
C GLY A 105 3.89 -8.50 -11.03
N GLY A 106 3.81 -7.42 -10.28
CA GLY A 106 3.98 -6.07 -10.79
C GLY A 106 4.41 -5.12 -9.70
N ALA A 107 4.41 -3.83 -10.02
CA ALA A 107 4.83 -2.79 -9.12
C ALA A 107 3.88 -1.58 -9.17
N TRP A 108 3.64 -0.98 -8.01
CA TRP A 108 3.11 0.37 -7.90
C TRP A 108 4.28 1.36 -7.80
N VAL A 109 4.35 2.30 -8.74
CA VAL A 109 5.31 3.39 -8.72
C VAL A 109 4.90 4.43 -7.70
N LYS A 110 5.74 4.67 -6.71
CA LYS A 110 5.58 5.76 -5.76
C LYS A 110 6.17 7.02 -6.36
N ARG A 111 5.35 8.04 -6.53
CA ARG A 111 5.76 9.35 -7.03
C ARG A 111 5.71 10.38 -5.91
N THR A 112 6.64 11.31 -5.96
CA THR A 112 6.64 12.52 -5.14
C THR A 112 5.48 13.42 -5.58
N LYS A 113 5.18 14.44 -4.77
CA LYS A 113 4.22 15.49 -5.13
C LYS A 113 4.58 16.30 -6.39
N TYR A 114 5.72 16.03 -7.03
CA TYR A 114 6.17 16.65 -8.28
C TYR A 114 6.23 15.64 -9.44
N GLY A 115 5.57 14.47 -9.30
CA GLY A 115 5.54 13.43 -10.32
C GLY A 115 6.83 12.62 -10.46
N LYS A 116 7.94 13.01 -9.82
CA LYS A 116 9.22 12.26 -9.84
C LYS A 116 9.13 10.98 -9.02
N ALA A 117 9.90 9.95 -9.38
CA ALA A 117 10.01 8.73 -8.58
C ALA A 117 10.45 9.04 -7.13
N CYS A 118 9.81 8.39 -6.16
CA CYS A 118 10.14 8.51 -4.75
C CYS A 118 11.49 7.87 -4.42
N PHE A 119 12.15 8.41 -3.40
CA PHE A 119 13.35 7.83 -2.80
C PHE A 119 13.01 7.23 -1.42
N GLY A 120 12.40 6.05 -1.43
CA GLY A 120 11.95 5.34 -0.23
C GLY A 120 13.09 4.70 0.55
N THR A 121 12.75 3.85 1.53
CA THR A 121 13.69 3.11 2.38
C THR A 121 14.46 2.05 1.60
N GLY A 122 15.49 1.47 2.22
CA GLY A 122 16.30 0.38 1.64
C GLY A 122 17.79 0.51 1.94
N TYR A 123 18.48 -0.63 1.94
CA TYR A 123 19.91 -0.71 2.31
C TYR A 123 20.85 -0.77 1.10
N ILE A 124 20.49 -1.55 0.07
CA ILE A 124 21.29 -1.70 -1.16
C ILE A 124 20.76 -0.72 -2.22
N PHE A 125 19.50 -0.89 -2.59
CA PHE A 125 18.74 0.06 -3.40
C PHE A 125 17.73 0.81 -2.54
N ARG A 126 17.30 1.96 -3.03
CA ARG A 126 16.31 2.83 -2.39
C ARG A 126 14.99 2.66 -3.13
N SER A 127 13.96 2.18 -2.43
CA SER A 127 12.72 1.75 -3.07
C SER A 127 11.91 2.92 -3.62
N SER A 128 11.68 2.92 -4.92
CA SER A 128 10.76 3.84 -5.61
C SER A 128 9.40 3.21 -5.91
N THR A 129 9.22 1.93 -5.57
CA THR A 129 8.02 1.15 -5.88
C THR A 129 7.66 0.21 -4.74
N GLU A 130 6.41 -0.25 -4.73
CA GLU A 130 5.97 -1.41 -3.93
C GLU A 130 5.53 -2.56 -4.85
N PRO A 131 6.04 -3.78 -4.63
CA PRO A 131 5.64 -4.94 -5.43
C PRO A 131 4.25 -5.46 -5.02
N PHE A 132 3.54 -6.02 -6.00
CA PHE A 132 2.40 -6.91 -5.77
C PHE A 132 2.59 -8.23 -6.50
N LEU A 133 2.06 -9.29 -5.92
CA LEU A 133 2.10 -10.66 -6.44
C LEU A 133 0.70 -11.08 -6.86
N VAL A 134 0.62 -11.90 -7.90
CA VAL A 134 -0.63 -12.47 -8.41
C VAL A 134 -0.54 -13.99 -8.34
N GLY A 135 -1.48 -14.60 -7.64
CA GLY A 135 -1.60 -16.06 -7.50
C GLY A 135 -3.02 -16.53 -7.78
N THR A 136 -3.19 -17.83 -8.01
CA THR A 136 -4.52 -18.41 -8.23
C THR A 136 -4.73 -19.72 -7.48
N ILE A 137 -5.98 -19.95 -7.09
CA ILE A 137 -6.55 -21.28 -6.87
C ILE A 137 -7.37 -21.61 -8.12
N GLY A 138 -7.28 -22.86 -8.59
CA GLY A 138 -7.95 -23.28 -9.82
C GLY A 138 -7.46 -22.58 -11.08
N LYS A 139 -8.39 -22.33 -12.01
CA LYS A 139 -8.21 -21.72 -13.33
C LYS A 139 -9.19 -20.55 -13.53
N PRO A 140 -9.07 -19.47 -12.75
CA PRO A 140 -10.01 -18.37 -12.81
C PRO A 140 -10.08 -17.72 -14.19
N THR A 141 -11.30 -17.47 -14.67
CA THR A 141 -11.53 -16.68 -15.88
C THR A 141 -11.12 -15.23 -15.64
N ILE A 142 -10.15 -14.76 -16.44
CA ILE A 142 -9.69 -13.36 -16.43
C ILE A 142 -10.19 -12.66 -17.69
N TYR A 143 -11.04 -11.64 -17.51
CA TYR A 143 -11.75 -10.96 -18.60
C TYR A 143 -10.88 -9.91 -19.33
N VAL A 144 -9.85 -9.38 -18.67
CA VAL A 144 -8.91 -8.42 -19.24
C VAL A 144 -7.53 -9.05 -19.39
N LYS A 145 -7.00 -9.09 -20.63
CA LYS A 145 -5.70 -9.72 -20.95
C LYS A 145 -4.56 -8.73 -21.21
N ASN A 146 -4.85 -7.43 -21.30
CA ASN A 146 -3.90 -6.37 -21.63
C ASN A 146 -3.59 -5.43 -20.44
N GLN A 147 -3.86 -5.87 -19.21
CA GLN A 147 -3.49 -5.09 -18.03
C GLN A 147 -1.97 -5.10 -17.84
N ARG A 148 -1.36 -3.93 -17.84
CA ARG A 148 0.07 -3.78 -17.49
C ARG A 148 0.28 -4.13 -16.02
N ASN A 149 1.42 -4.74 -15.73
CA ASN A 149 1.87 -5.03 -14.36
C ASN A 149 2.55 -3.82 -13.69
N LEU A 150 2.21 -2.62 -14.14
CA LEU A 150 2.68 -1.35 -13.57
C LEU A 150 1.46 -0.52 -13.20
N ILE A 151 1.39 -0.11 -11.93
CA ILE A 151 0.43 0.87 -11.46
C ILE A 151 1.16 2.19 -11.32
N GLU A 152 0.75 3.16 -12.11
CA GLU A 152 1.18 4.54 -12.00
C GLU A 152 -0.03 5.32 -11.50
N THR A 153 0.07 5.88 -10.30
CA THR A 153 -1.00 6.76 -9.83
C THR A 153 -0.78 8.12 -10.46
N GLU A 154 -1.76 8.55 -11.26
CA GLU A 154 -1.91 9.93 -11.73
C GLU A 154 -2.40 10.80 -10.55
N ASP A 155 -1.66 10.76 -9.45
CA ASP A 155 -1.81 11.66 -8.32
C ASP A 155 -1.23 13.04 -8.67
N TRP A 156 -1.18 13.41 -9.94
CA TRP A 156 -0.61 14.66 -10.40
C TRP A 156 -1.62 15.32 -11.32
N ILE A 157 -2.28 16.35 -10.79
CA ILE A 157 -3.01 17.28 -11.63
C ILE A 157 -1.94 18.14 -12.31
N GLU A 158 -1.81 17.99 -13.63
CA GLU A 158 -1.10 18.97 -14.44
C GLU A 158 -1.99 20.22 -14.49
N THR A 159 -1.79 21.12 -13.53
CA THR A 159 -2.49 22.40 -13.44
C THR A 159 -1.51 23.53 -13.19
N ASP A 160 -1.73 24.66 -13.85
CA ASP A 160 -1.01 25.91 -13.60
C ASP A 160 -1.52 26.62 -12.34
N ASP A 161 -2.61 26.12 -11.73
CA ASP A 161 -3.17 26.64 -10.48
C ASP A 161 -2.57 25.92 -9.26
N TYR A 162 -1.54 26.55 -8.70
CA TYR A 162 -0.82 26.07 -7.52
C TYR A 162 -1.69 25.99 -6.25
N SER A 163 -2.86 26.64 -6.18
CA SER A 163 -3.77 26.55 -5.02
C SER A 163 -4.57 25.23 -4.99
N LEU A 164 -4.91 24.71 -6.17
CA LEU A 164 -5.48 23.37 -6.33
C LEU A 164 -4.43 22.30 -6.02
N ILE A 165 -3.16 22.57 -6.28
CA ILE A 165 -2.05 21.68 -5.91
C ILE A 165 -1.95 21.57 -4.38
N GLU A 166 -2.15 22.62 -3.59
CA GLU A 166 -2.01 22.55 -2.12
C GLU A 166 -3.14 21.74 -1.46
N SER A 167 -4.40 21.98 -1.84
CA SER A 167 -5.54 21.18 -1.39
C SER A 167 -5.49 19.72 -1.89
N HIS A 168 -5.02 19.52 -3.13
CA HIS A 168 -4.79 18.19 -3.67
C HIS A 168 -3.58 17.52 -3.01
N ILE A 169 -2.53 18.26 -2.62
CA ILE A 169 -1.38 17.75 -1.85
C ILE A 169 -1.82 17.25 -0.48
N ASP A 170 -2.74 17.93 0.21
CA ASP A 170 -3.26 17.44 1.49
C ASP A 170 -4.11 16.16 1.32
N TYR A 171 -4.83 16.04 0.20
CA TYR A 171 -5.48 14.79 -0.21
C TYR A 171 -4.48 13.68 -0.62
N LEU A 172 -3.35 14.07 -1.22
CA LEU A 172 -2.27 13.20 -1.71
C LEU A 172 -1.18 12.91 -0.67
N ARG A 173 -1.22 13.56 0.49
CA ARG A 173 -0.60 13.09 1.72
C ARG A 173 -1.34 11.81 2.10
N ARG A 174 -1.20 10.77 1.28
CA ARG A 174 -1.55 9.40 1.63
C ARG A 174 -0.81 9.14 2.92
N GLU A 175 -1.58 9.12 4.00
CA GLU A 175 -1.09 8.67 5.29
C GLU A 175 -0.36 7.34 5.05
N HIS A 176 0.82 7.22 5.65
CA HIS A 176 1.75 6.14 5.35
C HIS A 176 1.04 4.78 5.21
N SER A 177 1.24 4.13 4.05
CA SER A 177 0.72 2.79 3.69
C SER A 177 -0.62 2.69 2.93
N ARG A 178 -1.36 3.78 2.65
CA ARG A 178 -2.59 3.67 1.81
C ARG A 178 -2.28 3.25 0.37
N LYS A 179 -2.78 2.08 -0.03
CA LYS A 179 -2.58 1.48 -1.36
C LYS A 179 -3.42 2.18 -2.44
N PRO A 180 -3.04 2.11 -3.71
CA PRO A 180 -3.74 2.81 -4.79
C PRO A 180 -5.12 2.21 -5.04
N PRO A 181 -6.21 3.02 -5.07
CA PRO A 181 -7.56 2.53 -5.39
C PRO A 181 -7.66 1.91 -6.80
N GLN A 182 -6.70 2.21 -7.67
CA GLN A 182 -6.55 1.62 -9.01
C GLN A 182 -6.50 0.08 -8.96
N MET A 183 -6.00 -0.54 -7.88
CA MET A 183 -5.97 -2.00 -7.78
C MET A 183 -7.37 -2.61 -7.77
N HIS A 184 -8.32 -2.03 -7.01
CA HIS A 184 -9.72 -2.48 -7.04
C HIS A 184 -10.31 -2.34 -8.45
N LYS A 185 -10.07 -1.21 -9.13
CA LYS A 185 -10.53 -1.01 -10.53
C LYS A 185 -9.93 -2.02 -11.50
N ILE A 186 -8.70 -2.48 -11.26
CA ILE A 186 -8.08 -3.55 -12.05
C ILE A 186 -8.78 -4.88 -11.77
N LEU A 187 -8.98 -5.23 -10.50
CA LEU A 187 -9.65 -6.48 -10.08
C LEU A 187 -11.10 -6.56 -10.55
N GLU A 188 -11.86 -5.46 -10.48
CA GLU A 188 -13.23 -5.38 -11.01
C GLU A 188 -13.27 -5.64 -12.51
N ARG A 189 -12.33 -5.09 -13.28
CA ARG A 189 -12.27 -5.37 -14.72
C ARG A 189 -11.80 -6.78 -15.02
N MET A 190 -10.89 -7.33 -14.22
CA MET A 190 -10.38 -8.69 -14.41
C MET A 190 -11.42 -9.76 -14.07
N ARG A 191 -12.25 -9.53 -13.04
CA ARG A 191 -13.28 -10.45 -12.56
C ARG A 191 -14.56 -9.69 -12.14
N PRO A 192 -15.33 -9.15 -13.10
CA PRO A 192 -16.48 -8.28 -12.82
C PRO A 192 -17.65 -8.99 -12.12
N GLU A 193 -17.83 -10.29 -12.39
CA GLU A 193 -18.97 -11.07 -11.87
C GLU A 193 -18.73 -11.68 -10.49
N HIS A 194 -17.56 -11.44 -9.89
CA HIS A 194 -17.15 -12.12 -8.66
C HIS A 194 -17.10 -11.13 -7.51
N PHE A 195 -17.70 -11.50 -6.38
CA PHE A 195 -17.58 -10.76 -5.14
C PHE A 195 -16.17 -10.93 -4.55
N GLY A 196 -15.62 -9.87 -3.97
CA GLY A 196 -14.26 -9.82 -3.45
C GLY A 196 -14.16 -9.95 -1.93
N ALA A 197 -12.97 -10.31 -1.45
CA ALA A 197 -12.58 -10.09 -0.06
C ALA A 197 -11.30 -9.26 0.00
N GLU A 198 -11.18 -8.41 1.01
CA GLU A 198 -9.96 -7.68 1.32
C GLU A 198 -9.44 -8.09 2.70
N LEU A 199 -8.19 -8.57 2.74
CA LEU A 199 -7.48 -8.95 3.96
C LEU A 199 -6.50 -7.86 4.35
N PHE A 200 -6.43 -7.58 5.66
CA PHE A 200 -5.69 -6.47 6.24
C PHE A 200 -6.20 -5.10 5.73
N ALA A 201 -7.51 -5.02 5.48
CA ALA A 201 -8.15 -3.86 4.91
C ALA A 201 -8.08 -2.64 5.85
N THR A 202 -7.95 -1.46 5.25
CA THR A 202 -8.07 -0.16 5.93
C THR A 202 -9.39 0.55 5.63
N GLU A 203 -10.08 0.13 4.57
CA GLU A 203 -11.31 0.75 4.04
C GLU A 203 -12.33 -0.33 3.69
N VAL A 204 -13.61 0.02 3.69
CA VAL A 204 -14.67 -0.82 3.13
C VAL A 204 -14.93 -0.37 1.70
N ILE A 205 -14.80 -1.29 0.76
CA ILE A 205 -14.98 -1.03 -0.67
C ILE A 205 -16.21 -1.79 -1.17
N SER A 206 -17.09 -1.10 -1.91
CA SER A 206 -18.26 -1.75 -2.53
C SER A 206 -17.82 -2.93 -3.41
N GLY A 207 -18.51 -4.07 -3.27
CA GLY A 207 -18.14 -5.32 -3.94
C GLY A 207 -17.12 -6.18 -3.19
N TYR A 208 -16.67 -5.75 -2.00
CA TYR A 208 -15.75 -6.51 -1.14
C TYR A 208 -16.29 -6.64 0.28
N ASP A 209 -16.14 -7.82 0.87
CA ASP A 209 -16.11 -7.95 2.33
C ASP A 209 -14.70 -7.65 2.83
N ALA A 210 -14.57 -7.01 3.99
CA ALA A 210 -13.29 -6.55 4.53
C ALA A 210 -12.96 -7.20 5.88
N TRP A 211 -11.69 -7.53 6.09
CA TRP A 211 -11.14 -7.96 7.37
C TRP A 211 -9.81 -7.23 7.62
N GLY A 212 -9.72 -6.52 8.74
CA GLY A 212 -8.50 -5.82 9.14
C GLY A 212 -8.68 -4.98 10.40
N ASP A 213 -7.60 -4.82 11.17
CA ASP A 213 -7.59 -4.05 12.43
C ASP A 213 -7.72 -2.52 12.22
N GLN A 214 -7.65 -2.06 10.96
CA GLN A 214 -7.62 -0.65 10.59
C GLN A 214 -8.83 -0.19 9.77
N ILE A 215 -9.91 -0.98 9.72
CA ILE A 215 -11.12 -0.59 8.97
C ILE A 215 -11.65 0.75 9.53
N GLY A 216 -11.91 1.70 8.63
CA GLY A 216 -12.41 3.04 8.96
C GLY A 216 -11.32 4.05 9.34
N LYS A 217 -10.04 3.71 9.12
CA LYS A 217 -8.90 4.61 9.38
C LYS A 217 -9.01 5.94 8.64
N PHE A 218 -9.65 5.97 7.47
CA PHE A 218 -9.71 7.12 6.58
C PHE A 218 -11.10 7.79 6.49
N ASP A 219 -12.04 7.41 7.36
CA ASP A 219 -13.43 7.89 7.30
C ASP A 219 -13.60 9.34 7.78
N ASP A 220 -12.59 9.92 8.46
CA ASP A 220 -12.57 11.32 8.90
C ASP A 220 -11.41 12.11 8.26
N PRO A 221 -11.65 12.79 7.13
CA PRO A 221 -10.64 13.61 6.46
C PRO A 221 -10.21 14.85 7.27
N PHE A 222 -10.87 15.17 8.39
CA PHE A 222 -10.59 16.36 9.21
C PHE A 222 -9.82 16.04 10.50
N LYS A 223 -9.56 14.76 10.81
CA LYS A 223 -8.83 14.34 12.02
C LYS A 223 -7.37 14.78 12.02
N SER A 224 -6.75 14.84 10.84
CA SER A 224 -5.39 15.35 10.62
C SER A 224 -5.30 16.88 10.76
N LEU A 225 -6.37 17.61 10.40
CA LEU A 225 -6.46 19.07 10.46
C LEU A 225 -6.60 19.61 11.90
N LYS A 226 -7.30 18.89 12.78
CA LYS A 226 -7.38 19.27 14.22
C LYS A 226 -6.00 19.26 14.90
N LYS A 227 -5.16 18.28 14.57
CA LYS A 227 -3.83 18.12 15.16
C LYS A 227 -2.83 19.23 14.79
N VAL A 228 -3.08 19.94 13.67
CA VAL A 228 -2.30 21.12 13.28
C VAL A 228 -2.77 22.35 14.08
N ARG A 229 -4.08 22.54 14.22
CA ARG A 229 -4.64 23.66 15.01
C ARG A 229 -4.26 23.61 16.49
N ASP A 230 -4.27 22.43 17.09
CA ASP A 230 -3.93 22.27 18.51
C ASP A 230 -2.43 22.54 18.79
N ASN A 231 -1.55 22.39 17.80
CA ASN A 231 -0.11 22.71 17.94
C ASN A 231 0.20 24.19 17.74
N ASP A 232 -0.60 24.90 16.95
CA ASP A 232 -0.43 26.34 16.71
C ASP A 232 -0.87 27.16 17.95
N ASP A 233 -1.84 26.67 18.72
CA ASP A 233 -2.35 27.35 19.92
C ASP A 233 -1.39 27.30 21.13
N GLU A 234 -0.44 26.35 21.17
CA GLU A 234 0.60 26.30 22.23
C GLU A 234 1.77 27.27 21.99
N THR A 235 1.98 27.75 20.76
CA THR A 235 3.09 28.67 20.44
C THR A 235 2.71 30.16 20.51
N GLY A 236 1.43 30.48 20.73
CA GLY A 236 0.89 31.85 20.71
C GLY A 236 1.05 32.71 21.97
N LYS A 237 1.79 32.27 23.00
CA LYS A 237 2.01 33.05 24.24
C LYS A 237 3.45 33.51 24.44
N ALA A 238 4.01 34.26 23.49
CA ALA A 238 5.14 35.14 23.78
C ALA A 238 5.21 36.30 22.75
N GLY A 239 5.18 37.55 23.25
CA GLY A 239 5.71 38.70 22.52
C GLY A 239 4.68 39.73 22.04
N ARG A 240 4.03 40.44 22.97
CA ARG A 240 3.50 41.78 22.70
C ARG A 240 4.66 42.76 22.82
N VAL A 241 5.11 43.37 21.73
CA VAL A 241 5.96 44.58 21.78
C VAL A 241 5.49 45.61 20.75
N ASP A 242 5.60 46.85 21.21
CA ASP A 242 4.92 48.08 20.85
C ASP A 242 5.45 48.77 19.58
N ARG A 243 4.64 49.72 19.09
CA ARG A 243 4.86 50.59 17.93
C ARG A 243 6.11 51.47 18.07
N GLY A 244 6.86 51.64 16.98
CA GLY A 244 7.93 52.65 16.87
C GLY A 244 8.30 52.97 15.42
N ARG A 245 8.01 54.21 15.00
CA ARG A 245 8.16 54.81 13.67
C ARG A 245 9.61 55.23 13.38
N ARG A 246 10.13 55.06 12.14
CA ARG A 246 10.76 56.14 11.32
C ARG A 246 11.28 55.68 9.94
N MET A 247 11.29 56.66 9.05
CA MET A 247 11.58 56.70 7.62
C MET A 247 13.07 56.54 7.27
N GLY A 248 13.37 56.14 6.03
CA GLY A 248 14.67 56.36 5.39
C GLY A 248 14.74 55.77 3.98
N ALA A 249 14.96 56.64 2.99
CA ALA A 249 14.92 56.39 1.55
C ALA A 249 16.22 55.78 0.98
N GLY A 250 16.17 55.26 -0.26
CA GLY A 250 17.36 55.18 -1.10
C GLY A 250 17.40 54.03 -2.13
N GLY A 251 17.07 54.37 -3.39
CA GLY A 251 17.97 54.15 -4.53
C GLY A 251 18.19 52.74 -5.10
N GLY A 252 17.58 52.50 -6.27
CA GLY A 252 18.32 52.24 -7.52
C GLY A 252 18.94 50.86 -7.76
N GLY A 253 18.76 50.36 -9.00
CA GLY A 253 19.72 49.41 -9.58
C GLY A 253 19.10 48.15 -10.17
N SER A 254 18.50 48.28 -11.35
CA SER A 254 18.29 47.19 -12.29
C SER A 254 19.63 46.54 -12.67
N ASN A 255 19.74 45.21 -12.61
CA ASN A 255 20.51 44.48 -13.63
C ASN A 255 20.09 43.01 -13.73
N ARG A 256 19.46 42.66 -14.86
CA ARG A 256 19.43 41.31 -15.42
C ARG A 256 20.68 41.13 -16.28
N PRO A 257 21.23 39.91 -16.31
CA PRO A 257 21.47 39.26 -17.58
C PRO A 257 20.94 37.81 -17.48
N GLY A 258 20.36 37.18 -18.48
CA GLY A 258 20.56 37.27 -19.92
C GLY A 258 20.49 35.83 -20.41
N ARG A 259 19.33 35.43 -20.95
CA ARG A 259 19.15 34.13 -21.61
C ARG A 259 20.18 33.99 -22.74
N ARG A 260 20.88 32.87 -22.82
CA ARG A 260 21.45 32.38 -24.09
C ARG A 260 20.89 30.98 -24.38
N ARG A 261 20.30 30.86 -25.57
CA ARG A 261 19.88 29.61 -26.20
C ARG A 261 21.04 29.02 -27.02
N ALA A 262 21.11 27.70 -26.97
CA ALA A 262 21.47 26.68 -27.96
C ALA A 262 22.32 27.02 -29.22
N ALA A 263 23.35 26.19 -29.42
CA ALA A 263 23.70 25.44 -30.65
C ALA A 263 24.49 24.21 -30.13
N GLY A 264 24.23 22.94 -30.47
CA GLY A 264 23.97 22.34 -31.76
C GLY A 264 25.27 21.67 -32.23
N THR A 265 25.37 20.34 -32.19
CA THR A 265 26.08 19.50 -33.18
C THR A 265 25.79 18.03 -32.93
N ASP A 266 25.45 17.37 -34.04
CA ASP A 266 25.21 15.96 -34.22
C ASP A 266 26.47 15.11 -34.03
N GLY A 267 26.28 13.86 -33.62
CA GLY A 267 27.33 12.84 -33.58
C GLY A 267 26.72 11.45 -33.58
N ALA A 268 26.40 10.96 -34.78
CA ALA A 268 26.02 9.57 -35.02
C ALA A 268 27.21 8.63 -34.73
N GLY A 269 26.95 7.54 -34.02
CA GLY A 269 27.93 6.48 -33.72
C GLY A 269 27.23 5.16 -33.44
N GLN A 270 26.85 4.46 -34.52
CA GLN A 270 26.70 3.00 -34.62
C GLN A 270 28.13 2.40 -34.42
N VAL A 271 28.45 1.22 -33.89
CA VAL A 271 27.87 -0.13 -33.80
C VAL A 271 28.69 -0.89 -32.74
N GLY A 272 28.16 -1.95 -32.11
CA GLY A 272 29.01 -2.97 -31.47
C GLY A 272 28.31 -3.81 -30.41
N GLY A 273 27.51 -4.78 -30.84
CA GLY A 273 27.08 -5.89 -29.97
C GLY A 273 28.20 -6.92 -29.83
N LEU A 274 28.22 -7.65 -28.70
CA LEU A 274 28.86 -8.96 -28.48
C LEU A 274 28.31 -9.54 -27.15
N PRO A 275 28.45 -10.85 -26.88
CA PRO A 275 27.31 -11.74 -26.71
C PRO A 275 27.08 -12.19 -25.26
N ILE A 276 25.99 -12.93 -25.14
CA ILE A 276 25.44 -13.57 -23.96
C ILE A 276 26.18 -14.90 -23.74
N GLU A 277 26.63 -15.14 -22.51
CA GLU A 277 26.74 -16.47 -21.89
C GLU A 277 25.86 -16.49 -20.64
#